data_AF-A0A2D4P7N0-F1
#
_entry.id   AF-A0A2D4P7N0-F1
#
_cell.length_a   1.000
_cell.length_b   1.000
_cell.length_c   1.000
_cell.angle_alpha   90.00
_cell.angle_beta   90.00
_cell.angle_gamma   90.00
#
_symmetry.space_group_name_H-M   'P 1'
#
loop_
_entity.id
_entity.type
_entity.pdbx_description
1 polymer ?
#
loop_
_entity_poly.entity_id
_entity_poly.type
_entity_poly.pdbx_seq_one_letter_code
_entity_poly.pdbx_strand_id
1 'polypeptide(L)'
;EGVSLTGGEQLHPSATIQETQQWLLKHRFSTYTRVFSNFSGTDLLKLTREDLVQICGPADGIRLYNALKSRSVRPRLTIYVCQEQSRTIRLERQQDSGNGENNGAIFVYHAIYLEEMAASEVTRKLALVFNIPLHQINQVYRQGPTGIHILVSDQMVQNFEDESCFLITIIKAENGEGFHIILK
;
A
#
# COMPACT_ATOMS: atom_id res chain seq x y z
N GLU A 1 -2.44 23.73 2.81
CA GLU A 1 -1.92 22.34 2.75
C GLU A 1 -3.08 21.40 2.95
N GLY A 2 -3.51 20.71 1.91
CA GLY A 2 -4.65 19.80 1.96
C GLY A 2 -4.25 18.53 1.24
N VAL A 3 -3.71 17.57 1.99
CA VAL A 3 -3.39 16.25 1.44
C VAL A 3 -4.72 15.51 1.30
N SER A 4 -5.30 15.55 0.10
CA SER A 4 -6.39 14.65 -0.28
C SER A 4 -5.84 13.23 -0.36
N LEU A 5 -5.90 12.50 0.75
CA LEU A 5 -5.68 11.05 0.78
C LEU A 5 -7.03 10.36 0.59
N THR A 6 -7.34 10.06 -0.67
CA THR A 6 -8.39 9.11 -1.04
C THR A 6 -7.81 7.70 -0.95
N GLY A 7 -8.05 7.05 0.18
CA GLY A 7 -7.71 5.64 0.42
C GLY A 7 -8.04 5.23 1.85
N GLY A 8 -9.19 4.59 2.06
CA GLY A 8 -9.47 3.75 3.25
C GLY A 8 -9.11 4.28 4.64
N GLU A 9 -9.38 5.54 4.99
CA GLU A 9 -9.12 6.02 6.37
C GLU A 9 -10.10 5.39 7.37
N GLN A 10 -9.62 4.37 8.07
CA GLN A 10 -10.27 3.84 9.26
C GLN A 10 -10.29 4.90 10.36
N LEU A 11 -11.39 5.00 11.11
CA LEU A 11 -11.48 5.88 12.26
C LEU A 11 -10.48 5.42 13.35
N HIS A 12 -9.61 6.31 13.79
CA HIS A 12 -8.61 6.01 14.81
C HIS A 12 -9.22 6.12 16.23
N PRO A 13 -8.83 5.28 17.22
CA PRO A 13 -9.33 5.38 18.59
C PRO A 13 -9.08 6.74 19.26
N SER A 14 -7.95 7.39 18.96
CA SER A 14 -7.64 8.72 19.51
C SER A 14 -8.34 9.87 18.79
N ALA A 15 -9.20 9.60 17.80
CA ALA A 15 -9.92 10.65 17.09
C ALA A 15 -10.80 11.45 18.05
N THR A 16 -10.70 12.76 17.97
CA THR A 16 -11.55 13.71 18.68
C THR A 16 -13.01 13.58 18.24
N ILE A 17 -13.91 14.21 18.97
CA ILE A 17 -15.33 14.29 18.60
C ILE A 17 -15.47 14.92 17.21
N GLN A 18 -14.75 16.01 16.93
CA GLN A 18 -14.82 16.71 15.64
C GLN A 18 -14.36 15.82 14.48
N GLU A 19 -13.25 15.11 14.64
CA GLU A 19 -12.73 14.17 13.64
C GLU A 19 -13.71 13.01 13.43
N THR A 20 -14.33 12.51 14.50
CA THR A 20 -15.35 11.46 14.44
C THR A 20 -16.59 11.92 13.66
N GLN A 21 -17.03 13.17 13.86
CA GLN A 21 -18.12 13.76 13.08
C GLN A 21 -17.77 13.91 11.60
N GLN A 22 -16.55 14.38 11.29
CA GLN A 22 -16.09 14.48 9.90
C GLN A 22 -16.00 13.10 9.22
N TRP A 23 -15.57 12.08 9.96
CA TRP A 23 -15.54 10.71 9.47
C TRP A 23 -16.94 10.19 9.12
N LEU A 24 -17.94 10.40 9.99
CA LEU A 24 -19.34 10.03 9.70
C LEU A 24 -19.86 10.73 8.45
N LEU A 25 -19.57 12.02 8.27
CA LEU A 25 -19.94 12.77 7.07
C LEU A 25 -19.28 12.19 5.81
N LYS A 26 -17.96 11.96 5.84
CA LYS A 26 -17.16 11.40 4.74
C LYS A 26 -17.64 10.01 4.32
N HIS A 27 -18.06 9.19 5.29
CA HIS A 27 -18.53 7.81 5.06
C HIS A 27 -20.04 7.69 4.80
N ARG A 28 -20.74 8.80 4.51
CA ARG A 28 -22.18 8.86 4.19
C ARG A 28 -23.10 8.40 5.34
N PHE A 29 -22.71 8.70 6.57
CA PHE A 29 -23.49 8.50 7.80
C PHE A 29 -23.93 9.83 8.42
N SER A 30 -24.14 10.86 7.58
CA SER A 30 -24.49 12.23 8.01
C SER A 30 -25.75 12.28 8.88
N THR A 31 -26.75 11.44 8.62
CA THR A 31 -27.99 11.31 9.40
C THR A 31 -27.74 11.00 10.89
N TYR A 32 -26.63 10.35 11.21
CA TYR A 32 -26.30 9.91 12.57
C TYR A 32 -25.33 10.84 13.31
N THR A 33 -24.86 11.91 12.67
CA THR A 33 -23.97 12.92 13.29
C THR A 33 -24.55 13.48 14.59
N ARG A 34 -25.84 13.82 14.58
CA ARG A 34 -26.54 14.32 15.77
C ARG A 34 -26.63 13.29 16.89
N VAL A 35 -26.81 12.01 16.56
CA VAL A 35 -26.93 10.92 17.53
C VAL A 35 -25.58 10.64 18.19
N PHE A 36 -24.49 10.71 17.42
CA PHE A 36 -23.13 10.49 17.89
C PHE A 36 -22.38 11.79 18.21
N SER A 37 -23.08 12.90 18.44
CA SER A 37 -22.49 14.25 18.51
C SER A 37 -21.41 14.43 19.58
N ASN A 38 -21.45 13.61 20.64
CA ASN A 38 -20.49 13.62 21.75
C ASN A 38 -19.56 12.40 21.76
N PHE A 39 -19.56 11.59 20.71
CA PHE A 39 -18.74 10.39 20.64
C PHE A 39 -17.35 10.74 20.11
N SER A 40 -16.32 10.39 20.88
CA SER A 40 -14.95 10.31 20.37
C SER A 40 -14.76 9.04 19.54
N GLY A 41 -13.61 8.92 18.86
CA GLY A 41 -13.27 7.71 18.10
C GLY A 41 -13.28 6.47 18.97
N THR A 42 -12.78 6.57 20.20
CA THR A 42 -12.81 5.48 21.19
C THR A 42 -14.23 5.08 21.56
N ASP A 43 -15.13 6.04 21.79
CA ASP A 43 -16.51 5.74 22.18
C ASP A 43 -17.27 5.07 21.05
N LEU A 44 -17.12 5.59 19.82
CA LEU A 44 -17.79 5.04 18.65
C LEU A 44 -17.27 3.63 18.31
N LEU A 45 -15.98 3.38 18.47
CA LEU A 45 -15.36 2.07 18.23
C LEU A 45 -15.69 1.03 19.32
N LYS A 46 -16.10 1.45 20.52
CA LYS A 46 -16.53 0.54 21.60
C LYS A 46 -17.92 -0.04 21.39
N LEU A 47 -18.76 0.61 20.58
CA LEU A 47 -20.11 0.11 20.28
C LEU A 47 -20.04 -1.26 19.59
N THR A 48 -20.87 -2.17 20.07
CA THR A 48 -21.05 -3.49 19.46
C THR A 48 -21.88 -3.38 18.18
N ARG A 49 -21.92 -4.48 17.41
CA ARG A 49 -22.79 -4.55 16.23
C ARG A 49 -24.25 -4.38 16.63
N GLU A 50 -24.63 -4.96 17.76
CA GLU A 50 -25.98 -4.92 18.32
C GLU A 50 -26.37 -3.49 18.72
N ASP A 51 -25.47 -2.75 19.39
CA ASP A 51 -25.71 -1.35 19.76
C ASP A 51 -25.96 -0.48 18.52
N LEU A 52 -25.12 -0.63 17.49
CA LEU A 52 -25.26 0.14 16.25
C LEU A 52 -26.52 -0.21 15.48
N VAL A 53 -26.92 -1.48 15.47
CA VAL A 53 -28.21 -1.92 14.87
C VAL A 53 -29.39 -1.35 15.65
N GLN A 54 -29.30 -1.26 16.97
CA GLN A 54 -30.36 -0.67 17.79
C GLN A 54 -30.49 0.85 17.56
N ILE A 55 -29.37 1.54 17.38
CA ILE A 55 -29.34 3.01 17.21
C ILE A 55 -29.68 3.42 15.77
N CYS A 56 -29.06 2.77 14.77
CA CYS A 56 -29.15 3.15 13.36
C CYS A 56 -30.14 2.28 12.56
N GLY A 57 -30.71 1.24 13.17
CA GLY A 57 -31.50 0.23 12.48
C GLY A 57 -30.64 -0.85 11.79
N PRO A 58 -31.25 -1.97 11.34
CA PRO A 58 -30.51 -3.13 10.85
C PRO A 58 -29.57 -2.84 9.67
N ALA A 59 -30.06 -2.12 8.65
CA ALA A 59 -29.29 -1.88 7.44
C ALA A 59 -28.09 -0.94 7.70
N ASP A 60 -28.33 0.21 8.32
CA ASP A 60 -27.28 1.21 8.54
C ASP A 60 -26.38 0.86 9.71
N GLY A 61 -26.89 0.20 10.76
CA GLY A 61 -26.08 -0.29 11.87
C GLY A 61 -25.05 -1.33 11.44
N ILE A 62 -25.44 -2.28 10.58
CA ILE A 62 -24.50 -3.26 10.01
C ILE A 62 -23.46 -2.56 9.12
N ARG A 63 -23.90 -1.63 8.26
CA ARG A 63 -22.98 -0.86 7.39
C ARG A 63 -21.98 -0.05 8.19
N LEU A 64 -22.43 0.64 9.24
CA LEU A 64 -21.59 1.45 10.12
C LEU A 64 -20.61 0.58 10.92
N TYR A 65 -21.08 -0.54 11.47
CA TYR A 65 -20.21 -1.49 12.18
C TYR A 65 -19.08 -1.99 11.27
N ASN A 66 -19.39 -2.38 10.04
CA ASN A 66 -18.40 -2.85 9.08
C ASN A 66 -17.43 -1.72 8.66
N ALA A 67 -17.90 -0.48 8.54
CA ALA A 67 -17.03 0.66 8.23
C ALA A 67 -16.08 1.00 9.39
N LEU A 68 -16.55 0.91 10.64
CA LEU A 68 -15.75 1.13 11.86
C LEU A 68 -14.72 0.01 12.07
N LYS A 69 -15.16 -1.23 11.87
CA LYS A 69 -14.33 -2.44 12.04
C LYS A 69 -13.65 -2.87 10.75
N SER A 70 -13.63 -2.02 9.72
CA SER A 70 -13.10 -2.36 8.40
C SER A 70 -11.74 -3.00 8.60
N ARG A 71 -11.69 -4.31 8.37
CA ARG A 71 -10.49 -5.09 8.56
C ARG A 71 -9.57 -4.72 7.41
N SER A 72 -8.27 -4.64 7.68
CA SER A 72 -7.29 -4.69 6.60
C SER A 72 -7.68 -5.85 5.68
N VAL A 73 -7.96 -5.54 4.42
CA VAL A 73 -8.27 -6.57 3.43
C VAL A 73 -7.05 -7.47 3.41
N ARG A 74 -7.25 -8.78 3.60
CA ARG A 74 -6.12 -9.71 3.52
C ARG A 74 -5.47 -9.52 2.15
N PRO A 75 -4.14 -9.32 2.07
CA PRO A 75 -3.45 -9.26 0.80
C PRO A 75 -3.81 -10.48 -0.04
N ARG A 76 -4.18 -10.24 -1.29
CA ARG A 76 -4.46 -11.28 -2.28
C ARG A 76 -3.18 -11.85 -2.87
N LEU A 77 -2.11 -11.04 -2.86
CA LEU A 77 -0.78 -11.41 -3.34
C LEU A 77 0.28 -10.66 -2.54
N THR A 78 1.40 -11.31 -2.27
CA THR A 78 2.62 -10.68 -1.76
C THR A 78 3.71 -10.78 -2.81
N ILE A 79 4.41 -9.68 -3.10
CA ILE A 79 5.62 -9.71 -3.92
C ILE A 79 6.77 -9.07 -3.14
N TYR A 80 7.99 -9.55 -3.36
CA TYR A 80 9.20 -8.99 -2.75
C TYR A 80 9.99 -8.22 -3.79
N VAL A 81 10.37 -6.98 -3.49
CA VAL A 81 11.10 -6.13 -4.43
C VAL A 81 12.39 -5.60 -3.83
N CYS A 82 13.46 -5.64 -4.60
CA CYS A 82 14.75 -5.08 -4.21
C CYS A 82 15.27 -4.16 -5.32
N GLN A 83 15.73 -2.96 -4.97
CA GLN A 83 16.35 -2.08 -5.95
C GLN A 83 17.74 -2.60 -6.33
N GLU A 84 17.99 -2.72 -7.63
CA GLU A 84 19.30 -3.02 -8.18
C GLU A 84 20.22 -1.79 -7.98
N GLN A 85 20.82 -1.68 -6.80
CA GLN A 85 21.77 -0.60 -6.49
C GLN A 85 23.14 -0.94 -7.06
N SER A 86 23.75 0.01 -7.77
CA SER A 86 25.13 -0.11 -8.25
C SER A 86 26.18 -0.10 -7.14
N ARG A 87 25.79 0.16 -5.87
CA ARG A 87 26.71 0.26 -4.73
C ARG A 87 26.08 -0.27 -3.44
N THR A 88 26.38 -1.53 -3.16
CA THR A 88 26.43 -2.20 -1.86
C THR A 88 26.46 -1.28 -0.62
N ILE A 89 25.49 -1.47 0.28
CA ILE A 89 25.75 -1.36 1.72
C ILE A 89 26.69 -2.53 2.05
N ARG A 90 28.00 -2.27 2.13
CA ARG A 90 28.92 -3.21 2.75
C ARG A 90 28.68 -3.11 4.24
N LEU A 91 28.01 -4.09 4.85
CA LEU A 91 28.15 -4.27 6.29
C LEU A 91 29.65 -4.49 6.52
N GLU A 92 30.30 -3.54 7.18
CA GLU A 92 31.69 -3.63 7.61
C GLU A 92 31.85 -4.79 8.59
N ARG A 93 31.91 -6.03 8.09
CA ARG A 93 32.57 -7.10 8.82
C ARG A 93 34.06 -6.89 8.64
N GLN A 94 34.60 -6.06 9.53
CA GLN A 94 36.04 -6.00 9.75
C GLN A 94 36.54 -7.36 10.26
N GLN A 95 37.65 -7.80 9.64
CA GLN A 95 38.60 -8.82 10.09
C GLN A 95 38.15 -10.28 9.87
N ASP A 96 38.93 -11.20 9.35
CA ASP A 96 40.36 -11.26 9.04
C ASP A 96 40.57 -12.42 8.03
N SER A 97 41.65 -12.37 7.26
CA SER A 97 42.30 -13.53 6.63
C SER A 97 41.60 -14.26 5.47
N GLY A 98 42.21 -14.13 4.29
CA GLY A 98 42.52 -15.27 3.42
C GLY A 98 41.41 -15.80 2.51
N ASN A 99 41.50 -15.42 1.23
CA ASN A 99 41.16 -16.23 0.06
C ASN A 99 39.70 -16.70 -0.11
N GLY A 100 38.95 -16.04 -1.00
CA GLY A 100 37.69 -16.57 -1.52
C GLY A 100 36.73 -15.50 -1.98
N GLU A 101 36.47 -15.47 -3.28
CA GLU A 101 35.45 -14.67 -3.96
C GLU A 101 34.11 -14.72 -3.21
N ASN A 102 33.71 -13.61 -2.58
CA ASN A 102 32.30 -13.39 -2.28
C ASN A 102 32.03 -11.91 -2.23
N ASN A 103 31.57 -11.41 -3.37
CA ASN A 103 31.02 -10.08 -3.56
C ASN A 103 29.76 -9.98 -2.68
N GLY A 104 29.93 -9.64 -1.40
CA GLY A 104 28.91 -9.64 -0.36
C GLY A 104 27.86 -8.53 -0.52
N ALA A 105 27.19 -8.49 -1.67
CA ALA A 105 26.06 -7.61 -1.90
C ALA A 105 24.87 -8.10 -1.08
N ILE A 106 24.45 -7.28 -0.12
CA ILE A 106 23.22 -7.50 0.64
C ILE A 106 22.07 -6.92 -0.17
N PHE A 107 21.19 -7.79 -0.63
CA PHE A 107 19.93 -7.39 -1.26
C PHE A 107 18.86 -7.24 -0.17
N VAL A 108 18.38 -6.02 0.02
CA VAL A 108 17.28 -5.73 0.94
C VAL A 108 15.97 -5.76 0.16
N TYR A 109 15.17 -6.79 0.39
CA TYR A 109 13.85 -6.95 -0.21
C TYR A 109 12.78 -6.30 0.66
N HIS A 110 11.85 -5.60 0.01
CA HIS A 110 10.68 -5.00 0.62
C HIS A 110 9.45 -5.81 0.22
N ALA A 111 8.63 -6.20 1.19
CA ALA A 111 7.35 -6.85 0.93
C ALA A 111 6.33 -5.82 0.44
N ILE A 112 5.74 -6.06 -0.72
CA ILE A 112 4.59 -5.35 -1.26
C ILE A 112 3.40 -6.30 -1.21
N TYR A 113 2.45 -5.97 -0.35
CA TYR A 113 1.17 -6.65 -0.25
C TYR A 113 0.19 -6.02 -1.21
N LEU A 114 -0.50 -6.78 -2.05
CA LEU A 114 -1.54 -6.27 -2.96
C LEU A 114 -2.92 -6.67 -2.44
N GLU A 115 -3.81 -5.70 -2.27
CA GLU A 115 -5.21 -5.90 -1.88
C GLU A 115 -6.09 -6.12 -3.12
N GLU A 116 -5.75 -5.48 -4.22
CA GLU A 116 -6.31 -5.60 -5.55
C GLU A 116 -5.22 -6.13 -6.51
N MET A 117 -5.58 -7.12 -7.34
CA MET A 117 -4.68 -7.68 -8.37
C MET A 117 -4.64 -6.75 -9.58
N ALA A 118 -4.16 -5.51 -9.37
CA ALA A 118 -4.18 -4.43 -10.34
C ALA A 118 -2.79 -3.80 -10.51
N ALA A 119 -2.41 -3.50 -11.75
CA ALA A 119 -1.16 -2.84 -12.10
C ALA A 119 -1.05 -1.45 -11.46
N SER A 120 -2.20 -0.76 -11.29
CA SER A 120 -2.23 0.54 -10.62
C SER A 120 -1.82 0.45 -9.15
N GLU A 121 -2.15 -0.62 -8.44
CA GLU A 121 -1.74 -0.82 -7.05
C GLU A 121 -0.26 -1.16 -6.96
N VAL A 122 0.22 -2.06 -7.83
CA VAL A 122 1.66 -2.36 -7.95
C VAL A 122 2.44 -1.06 -8.16
N THR A 123 2.01 -0.22 -9.09
CA THR A 123 2.66 1.06 -9.39
C THR A 123 2.67 2.00 -8.17
N ARG A 124 1.52 2.16 -7.48
CA ARG A 124 1.43 2.96 -6.25
C ARG A 124 2.35 2.45 -5.15
N LYS A 125 2.38 1.14 -4.90
CA LYS A 125 3.20 0.57 -3.81
C LYS A 125 4.69 0.60 -4.15
N LEU A 126 5.08 0.40 -5.42
CA LEU A 126 6.46 0.65 -5.88
C LEU A 126 6.87 2.11 -5.71
N ALA A 127 6.00 3.05 -6.06
CA ALA A 127 6.22 4.49 -5.89
C ALA A 127 6.54 4.84 -4.43
N LEU A 128 5.76 4.27 -3.49
CA LEU A 128 5.95 4.46 -2.05
C LEU A 128 7.26 3.82 -1.56
N VAL A 129 7.53 2.56 -1.93
CA VAL A 129 8.73 1.82 -1.50
C VAL A 129 10.02 2.49 -1.97
N PHE A 130 10.05 3.02 -3.19
CA PHE A 130 11.23 3.65 -3.78
C PHE A 130 11.22 5.18 -3.70
N ASN A 131 10.26 5.76 -2.98
CA ASN A 131 10.11 7.21 -2.79
C ASN A 131 10.10 8.01 -4.11
N ILE A 132 9.37 7.49 -5.12
CA ILE A 132 9.18 8.14 -6.43
C ILE A 132 7.77 8.75 -6.44
N PRO A 133 7.61 10.04 -6.77
CA PRO A 133 6.28 10.61 -6.94
C PRO A 133 5.50 9.86 -8.03
N LEU A 134 4.27 9.43 -7.74
CA LEU A 134 3.48 8.59 -8.65
C LEU A 134 3.34 9.18 -10.05
N HIS A 135 3.18 10.50 -10.17
CA HIS A 135 3.05 11.22 -11.44
C HIS A 135 4.33 11.20 -12.29
N GLN A 136 5.47 10.85 -11.70
CA GLN A 136 6.74 10.69 -12.41
C GLN A 136 6.96 9.25 -12.88
N ILE A 137 6.09 8.30 -12.52
CA ILE A 137 6.18 6.92 -13.02
C ILE A 137 5.31 6.81 -14.27
N ASN A 138 5.96 6.66 -15.41
CA ASN A 138 5.29 6.58 -16.70
C ASN A 138 4.69 5.19 -16.89
N GLN A 139 5.52 4.15 -16.76
CA GLN A 139 5.10 2.75 -16.91
C GLN A 139 5.93 1.80 -16.04
N VAL A 140 5.33 0.66 -15.70
CA VAL A 140 5.99 -0.47 -15.05
C VAL A 140 6.05 -1.63 -16.06
N TYR A 141 7.23 -2.18 -16.26
CA TYR A 141 7.47 -3.32 -17.15
C TYR A 141 7.98 -4.51 -16.35
N ARG A 142 7.74 -5.71 -16.86
CA ARG A 142 8.46 -6.93 -16.46
C ARG A 142 9.43 -7.31 -17.57
N GLN A 143 10.65 -7.66 -17.19
CA GLN A 143 11.64 -8.16 -18.14
C GLN A 143 11.32 -9.61 -18.52
N GLY A 144 11.17 -9.87 -19.81
CA GLY A 144 10.99 -11.21 -20.36
C GLY A 144 12.32 -11.93 -20.64
N PRO A 145 12.26 -13.22 -21.00
CA PRO A 145 13.40 -13.93 -21.57
C PRO A 145 13.91 -13.14 -22.78
N THR A 146 15.23 -12.96 -22.91
CA THR A 146 15.90 -12.08 -23.90
C THR A 146 15.85 -10.57 -23.63
N GLY A 147 15.34 -10.12 -22.48
CA GLY A 147 15.42 -8.72 -22.08
C GLY A 147 14.39 -7.79 -22.72
N ILE A 148 13.34 -8.34 -23.31
CA ILE A 148 12.18 -7.56 -23.75
C ILE A 148 11.45 -6.96 -22.55
N HIS A 149 10.92 -5.75 -22.69
CA HIS A 149 10.11 -5.10 -21.65
C HIS A 149 8.62 -5.32 -21.94
N ILE A 150 7.95 -6.07 -21.07
CA ILE A 150 6.53 -6.40 -21.18
C ILE A 150 5.76 -5.49 -20.23
N LEU A 151 4.77 -4.73 -20.72
CA LEU A 151 3.96 -3.85 -19.88
C LEU A 151 3.21 -4.64 -18.80
N VAL A 152 3.34 -4.22 -17.54
CA VAL A 152 2.60 -4.82 -16.42
C VAL A 152 1.15 -4.36 -16.48
N SER A 153 0.26 -5.26 -16.89
CA SER A 153 -1.19 -5.07 -16.91
C SER A 153 -1.87 -5.78 -15.74
N ASP A 154 -3.15 -5.49 -15.47
CA ASP A 154 -3.91 -6.17 -14.42
C ASP A 154 -3.95 -7.69 -14.63
N GLN A 155 -4.12 -8.14 -15.87
CA GLN A 155 -4.08 -9.56 -16.21
C GLN A 155 -2.70 -10.18 -15.93
N MET A 156 -1.64 -9.42 -16.13
CA MET A 156 -0.28 -9.88 -15.81
C MET A 156 -0.07 -10.01 -14.30
N VAL A 157 -0.52 -9.04 -13.52
CA VAL A 157 -0.45 -9.08 -12.05
C VAL A 157 -1.21 -10.28 -11.49
N GLN A 158 -2.36 -10.62 -12.07
CA GLN A 158 -3.13 -11.83 -11.71
C GLN A 158 -2.36 -13.14 -11.92
N ASN A 159 -1.36 -13.15 -12.81
CA ASN A 159 -0.51 -14.30 -13.08
C ASN A 159 0.80 -14.29 -12.31
N PHE A 160 1.04 -13.30 -11.45
CA PHE A 160 2.20 -13.35 -10.55
C PHE A 160 2.01 -14.46 -9.53
N GLU A 161 3.09 -15.19 -9.27
CA GLU A 161 3.14 -16.17 -8.19
C GLU A 161 3.19 -15.43 -6.85
N ASP A 162 2.51 -15.98 -5.85
CA ASP A 162 2.58 -15.46 -4.49
C ASP A 162 4.01 -15.60 -3.97
N GLU A 163 4.46 -14.59 -3.22
CA GLU A 163 5.82 -14.49 -2.70
C GLU A 163 6.91 -14.42 -3.79
N SER A 164 6.55 -14.03 -5.02
CA SER A 164 7.53 -13.82 -6.10
C SER A 164 8.47 -12.64 -5.82
N CYS A 165 9.74 -12.81 -6.21
CA CYS A 165 10.80 -11.83 -6.00
C CYS A 165 11.16 -11.13 -7.30
N PHE A 166 11.33 -9.80 -7.26
CA PHE A 166 11.75 -9.01 -8.40
C PHE A 166 12.91 -8.09 -8.05
N LEU A 167 13.91 -8.02 -8.93
CA LEU A 167 14.88 -6.93 -8.91
C LEU A 167 14.33 -5.75 -9.69
N ILE A 168 14.50 -4.55 -9.13
CA ILE A 168 13.92 -3.32 -9.67
C ILE A 168 15.03 -2.47 -10.28
N THR A 169 14.87 -2.17 -11.56
CA THR A 169 15.66 -1.14 -12.25
C THR A 169 14.76 0.05 -12.56
N ILE A 170 15.24 1.26 -12.24
CA ILE A 170 14.54 2.50 -12.57
C ILE A 170 15.32 3.18 -13.70
N ILE A 171 14.67 3.38 -14.83
CA ILE A 171 15.25 4.06 -16.00
C ILE A 171 14.57 5.41 -16.20
N LYS A 172 15.31 6.43 -16.64
CA LYS A 172 14.73 7.71 -17.04
C LYS A 172 14.02 7.55 -18.38
N ALA A 173 12.87 8.20 -18.54
CA ALA A 173 12.16 8.23 -19.81
C ALA A 173 12.98 8.99 -20.89
N GLU A 174 12.84 8.60 -22.15
CA GLU A 174 13.60 9.15 -23.28
C GLU A 174 13.37 10.66 -23.48
N ASN A 175 12.17 11.15 -23.14
CA ASN A 175 11.81 12.57 -23.18
C ASN A 175 12.34 13.36 -21.97
N GLY A 176 13.00 12.72 -21.00
CA GLY A 176 13.47 13.34 -19.76
C GLY A 176 12.37 13.63 -18.73
N GLU A 177 11.11 13.30 -19.04
CA GLU A 177 9.96 13.52 -18.16
C GLU A 177 9.55 12.20 -17.50
N GLY A 178 10.09 11.98 -16.30
CA GLY A 178 9.73 10.83 -15.46
C GLY A 178 10.61 9.60 -15.65
N PHE A 179 10.09 8.47 -15.16
CA PHE A 179 10.80 7.22 -14.99
C PHE A 179 9.95 6.04 -15.46
N HIS A 180 10.61 5.00 -15.94
CA HIS A 180 10.02 3.67 -16.05
C HIS A 180 10.65 2.73 -15.03
N ILE A 181 9.85 1.81 -14.51
CA ILE A 181 10.28 0.79 -13.57
C ILE A 181 10.29 -0.56 -14.29
N ILE A 182 11.37 -1.32 -14.14
CA ILE A 182 11.51 -2.67 -14.72
C ILE A 182 11.61 -3.67 -13.57
N LEU A 183 10.71 -4.66 -13.55
CA LEU A 183 10.71 -5.83 -12.69
C LEU A 183 11.48 -6.96 -13.39
N LYS A 184 12.62 -7.36 -12.87
CA LYS A 184 13.43 -8.47 -13.38
C LYS A 184 13.21 -9.74 -12.59
#